data_AF-A0A3P8RHD7-F1
#
_entry.id   AF-A0A3P8RHD7-F1
#
_cell.length_a   1.000
_cell.length_b   1.000
_cell.length_c   1.000
_cell.angle_alpha   90.00
_cell.angle_beta   90.00
_cell.angle_gamma   90.00
#
_symmetry.space_group_name_H-M   'P 1'
#
loop_
_entity.id
_entity.type
_entity.pdbx_description
1 polymer ?
#
loop_
_entity_poly.entity_id
_entity_poly.type
_entity_poly.pdbx_seq_one_letter_code
_entity_poly.pdbx_strand_id
1 'polypeptide(L)' 'MDASNSTPHGLKSLLESLSRAALLAQPDDIPRFLCAHVENMIKFSDDQQVRDRNQPKSISAL' A
#
# COMPACT_ATOMS: atom_id res chain seq x y z
N MET A 1 0.39 12.26 -29.16
CA MET A 1 0.97 12.50 -27.82
C MET A 1 0.23 11.55 -26.91
N ASP A 2 0.69 10.31 -26.92
CA ASP A 2 -0.06 9.13 -26.51
C ASP A 2 0.20 8.90 -25.03
N ALA A 3 -0.65 9.49 -24.18
CA ALA A 3 -0.67 9.22 -22.74
C ALA A 3 -1.03 7.75 -22.41
N SER A 4 -1.25 6.91 -23.42
CA SER A 4 -1.73 5.53 -23.30
C SER A 4 -0.67 4.53 -22.83
N ASN A 5 0.61 4.91 -22.74
CA ASN A 5 1.72 4.01 -22.39
C ASN A 5 2.54 4.43 -21.15
N SER A 6 2.13 5.45 -20.40
CA SER A 6 2.85 5.83 -19.19
C SER A 6 2.48 4.91 -18.03
N THR A 7 3.43 4.08 -17.61
CA THR A 7 3.32 3.26 -16.41
C THR A 7 2.86 4.13 -15.23
N PRO A 8 1.78 3.75 -14.51
CA PRO A 8 1.27 4.56 -13.43
C PRO A 8 2.33 4.77 -12.35
N HIS A 9 2.39 6.01 -11.85
CA HIS A 9 3.36 6.38 -10.83
C HIS A 9 3.18 5.49 -9.59
N GLY A 10 4.28 4.90 -9.12
CA GLY A 10 4.28 3.99 -7.97
C GLY A 10 4.07 2.50 -8.31
N LEU A 11 3.71 2.13 -9.54
CA LEU A 11 3.54 0.71 -9.91
C LEU A 11 4.83 -0.09 -9.75
N LYS A 12 5.98 0.49 -10.13
CA LYS A 12 7.29 -0.16 -9.95
C LYS A 12 7.56 -0.44 -8.47
N SER A 13 7.39 0.56 -7.61
CA SER A 13 7.61 0.42 -6.17
C SER A 13 6.65 -0.59 -5.53
N LEU A 14 5.40 -0.64 -5.99
CA LEU A 14 4.44 -1.65 -5.56
C LEU A 14 4.90 -3.06 -5.92
N LEU A 15 5.31 -3.27 -7.19
CA LEU A 15 5.85 -4.55 -7.66
C LEU A 15 7.11 -4.97 -6.89
N GLU A 16 8.03 -4.04 -6.62
CA GLU A 16 9.23 -4.31 -5.81
C GLU A 16 8.87 -4.72 -4.38
N SER A 17 7.88 -4.05 -3.77
CA SER A 17 7.38 -4.39 -2.42
C SER A 17 6.78 -5.79 -2.38
N LEU A 18 5.90 -6.11 -3.34
CA LEU A 18 5.26 -7.42 -3.46
C LEU A 18 6.27 -8.53 -3.70
N SER A 19 7.25 -8.29 -4.57
CA SER A 19 8.32 -9.24 -4.88
C SER A 19 9.17 -9.51 -3.63
N ARG A 20 9.53 -8.46 -2.88
CA ARG A 20 10.29 -8.60 -1.63
C ARG A 20 9.49 -9.37 -0.57
N ALA A 21 8.20 -9.09 -0.43
CA ALA A 21 7.34 -9.81 0.52
C ALA A 21 7.24 -11.31 0.18
N ALA A 22 7.09 -11.65 -1.10
CA ALA A 22 7.06 -13.04 -1.55
C ALA A 22 8.41 -13.76 -1.32
N LEU A 23 9.53 -13.09 -1.59
CA LEU A 23 10.87 -13.64 -1.32
C LEU A 23 11.13 -13.90 0.17
N LEU A 24 10.61 -13.03 1.05
CA LEU A 24 10.75 -13.17 2.49
C LEU A 24 9.87 -14.28 3.06
N ALA A 25 8.62 -14.38 2.60
CA ALA A 25 7.67 -15.34 3.12
C ALA A 25 7.79 -16.75 2.49
N GLN A 26 8.40 -16.84 1.29
CA GLN A 26 8.51 -18.06 0.48
C GLN A 26 7.21 -18.90 0.47
N PRO A 27 6.07 -18.30 0.07
CA PRO A 27 4.79 -19.00 0.11
C PRO A 27 4.73 -20.11 -0.96
N ASP A 28 4.16 -21.26 -0.62
CA ASP A 28 3.80 -22.30 -1.59
C ASP A 28 2.80 -21.79 -2.65
N ASP A 29 1.93 -20.85 -2.26
CA ASP A 29 0.93 -20.23 -3.14
C ASP A 29 1.16 -18.71 -3.25
N ILE A 30 2.03 -18.34 -4.19
CA ILE A 30 2.39 -16.94 -4.48
C ILE A 30 1.15 -16.09 -4.82
N PRO A 31 0.22 -16.51 -5.71
CA PRO A 31 -0.94 -15.69 -6.08
C PRO A 31 -1.82 -15.35 -4.88
N ARG A 32 -2.14 -16.34 -4.04
CA ARG A 32 -2.96 -16.14 -2.84
C ARG A 32 -2.27 -15.25 -1.82
N PHE A 33 -0.96 -15.44 -1.60
CA PHE A 33 -0.18 -14.60 -0.70
C PHE A 33 -0.18 -13.13 -1.13
N LEU A 34 0.09 -12.86 -2.41
CA LEU A 34 0.10 -11.50 -2.96
C LEU A 34 -1.27 -10.83 -2.84
N CYS A 35 -2.35 -11.58 -3.08
CA CYS A 35 -3.71 -11.08 -2.95
C CYS A 35 -4.00 -10.65 -1.50
N ALA A 36 -3.68 -11.50 -0.52
CA ALA A 36 -3.82 -11.18 0.89
C ALA A 36 -2.93 -10.00 1.34
N HIS A 37 -1.72 -9.90 0.79
CA HIS A 37 -0.79 -8.82 1.10
C HIS A 37 -1.30 -7.46 0.63
N VAL A 38 -1.79 -7.38 -0.61
CA VAL A 38 -2.40 -6.16 -1.17
C VAL A 38 -3.67 -5.79 -0.40
N GLU A 39 -4.51 -6.77 -0.06
CA GLU A 39 -5.74 -6.53 0.71
C GLU A 39 -5.44 -5.93 2.09
N ASN A 40 -4.38 -6.41 2.76
CA ASN A 40 -3.89 -5.83 4.00
C ASN A 40 -3.37 -4.40 3.80
N MET A 41 -2.60 -4.11 2.73
CA MET A 41 -2.12 -2.75 2.45
C MET A 41 -3.27 -1.75 2.27
N ILE A 42 -4.37 -2.17 1.63
CA ILE A 42 -5.58 -1.34 1.46
C ILE A 42 -6.25 -1.09 2.81
N LYS A 43 -6.44 -2.16 3.62
CA LYS A 43 -7.03 -2.05 4.96
C LYS A 43 -6.22 -1.13 5.89
N PHE A 44 -4.90 -1.25 5.90
CA PHE A 44 -4.03 -0.35 6.65
C PHE A 44 -4.15 1.11 6.19
N SER A 45 -4.30 1.33 4.87
CA SER A 45 -4.48 2.68 4.33
C SER A 45 -5.82 3.31 4.72
N ASP A 46 -6.87 2.50 4.86
CA ASP A 46 -8.18 2.96 5.36
C ASP A 46 -8.11 3.30 6.87
N ASP A 47 -7.53 2.40 7.67
CA ASP A 47 -7.38 2.56 9.12
C ASP A 47 -6.52 3.79 9.48
N GLN A 48 -5.47 4.06 8.71
CA GLN A 48 -4.61 5.23 8.88
C GLN A 48 -5.34 6.53 8.53
N GLN A 49 -6.14 6.55 7.47
CA GLN A 49 -6.96 7.72 7.12
C GLN A 49 -8.03 8.01 8.17
N VAL A 50 -8.62 6.97 8.78
CA VAL A 50 -9.58 7.12 9.88
C VAL A 50 -8.91 7.69 11.14
N ARG A 51 -7.69 7.25 11.47
CA ARG A 51 -6.94 7.78 12.63
C ARG A 51 -6.49 9.22 12.46
N ASP A 52 -6.03 9.60 11.26
CA ASP A 52 -5.62 10.97 10.96
C ASP A 52 -6.80 11.94 11.08
N ARG A 53 -7.97 11.51 10.61
CA ARG A 53 -9.21 12.30 10.65
C ARG A 53 -9.77 12.50 12.07
N ASN A 54 -9.35 11.67 13.04
CA ASN A 54 -9.82 11.72 14.42
C ASN A 54 -8.76 12.24 15.41
N GLN A 55 -7.64 12.78 14.93
CA GLN A 55 -6.67 13.44 15.80
C GLN A 55 -7.22 14.83 16.19
N PRO A 56 -7.49 15.11 17.48
CA PRO A 56 -7.84 16.45 17.92
C PRO A 56 -6.62 17.34 17.63
N LYS A 57 -6.80 18.33 16.75
CA LYS A 57 -5.81 19.38 16.55
C LYS A 57 -5.61 20.06 17.89
N SER A 58 -4.53 19.73 18.59
CA SER A 58 -4.12 20.45 19.80
C SER A 58 -3.73 21.86 19.35
N ILE A 59 -4.69 22.78 19.41
CA ILE A 59 -4.47 24.21 19.23
C ILE A 59 -3.75 24.66 20.51
N SER A 60 -2.43 24.54 20.52
CA SER A 60 -1.59 25.28 21.46
C SER A 60 -1.60 26.73 20.98
N ALA A 61 -2.60 27.50 21.40
CA ALA A 61 -2.59 28.95 21.29
C ALA A 61 -1.55 29.49 22.28
N LEU A 62 -0.53 30.16 21.73
CA LEU A 62 0.32 31.09 22.48
C LEU A 62 -0.50 32.29 22.97
#